data_AF-A0A4P9X1D4-F1
#
_entry.id   AF-A0A4P9X1D4-F1
#
_cell.length_a   1.000
_cell.length_b   1.000
_cell.length_c   1.000
_cell.angle_alpha   90.00
_cell.angle_beta   90.00
_cell.angle_gamma   90.00
#
_symmetry.space_group_name_H-M   'P 1'
#
loop_
_entity.id
_entity.type
_entity.pdbx_description
1 polymer ?
#
loop_
_entity_poly.entity_id
_entity_poly.type
_entity_poly.pdbx_seq_one_letter_code
_entity_poly.pdbx_strand_id
1 'polypeptide(L)'
;MGHTVVGITKDPRPIREKSWQISTIRGLISFLVQAGYPNSISVKTMQAPSAKDFQSIFKFLYGMLDSQYVYQKKFEEEVPLILKSLRYPFADGISKSQLFSVGSPHAWPTLLAVLAWLQELIQCCEQAEGTYHGTNDDFQTGMVGAEVPNERIFYNYLLTAYGVFLSGEDDNEEMDQHLIKTFDRRNAHIVKDLERMRAHYAALRAEWEPLSMNEDPLSVLQRDHHGLVQDREKFRQYLSHLDTKVASLTEQLQQVREDANTKASELTQLQEQQRQLQHVVDTQEVSPADVDRMTSEKTSLAKGLDTLALRSEEATRVAWEHEIALQKKIDTLDKLVQEYNGLGRRLNLFASRPDLQLSLLVHNEPPKLLLSVDLQNLAKPAIHTMLESFNAKAHALEDERIAISEELDQLQEAFSEQSDANASLSQQLRQQSDEHTSEKETIGRNNATKTHQIQHYEQSMTALRGEDSDTLLAVQQRHTQLNTELQQMSRTYVAEKERLSNKLVTSMQDALSFHAHIMEALHGLKQKVKLDYVEATSSSPALSA
;
A
#
# COMPACT_ATOMS: atom_id res chain seq x y z
N MET A 1 -33.27 34.35 -21.33
CA MET A 1 -33.34 34.58 -22.80
C MET A 1 -34.38 35.64 -23.08
N GLY A 2 -33.94 36.87 -23.38
CA GLY A 2 -34.84 37.96 -23.74
C GLY A 2 -35.29 37.79 -25.19
N HIS A 3 -36.43 37.13 -25.41
CA HIS A 3 -37.10 37.20 -26.70
C HIS A 3 -37.80 38.54 -26.82
N THR A 4 -37.14 39.50 -27.46
CA THR A 4 -37.79 40.66 -28.07
C THR A 4 -38.83 40.14 -29.07
N VAL A 5 -40.10 40.19 -28.67
CA VAL A 5 -41.24 39.90 -29.54
C VAL A 5 -41.19 40.91 -30.68
N VAL A 6 -40.81 40.44 -31.87
CA VAL A 6 -40.93 41.22 -33.11
C VAL A 6 -42.40 41.59 -33.23
N GLY A 7 -42.70 42.90 -33.17
CA GLY A 7 -44.07 43.40 -33.26
C GLY A 7 -44.70 42.96 -34.57
N ILE A 8 -45.59 41.99 -34.52
CA ILE A 8 -46.40 41.57 -35.67
C ILE A 8 -47.32 42.75 -35.98
N THR A 9 -46.98 43.56 -36.99
CA THR A 9 -47.73 44.78 -37.32
C THR A 9 -49.06 44.51 -38.02
N LYS A 10 -49.29 43.28 -38.50
CA LYS A 10 -50.51 42.88 -39.20
C LYS A 10 -50.99 41.50 -38.73
N ASP A 11 -52.28 41.40 -38.42
CA ASP A 11 -52.90 40.13 -38.01
C ASP A 11 -52.73 39.05 -39.09
N PRO A 12 -52.04 37.93 -38.79
CA PRO A 12 -51.79 36.86 -39.75
C PRO A 12 -53.04 35.99 -39.99
N ARG A 13 -54.07 36.10 -39.14
CA ARG A 13 -55.30 35.31 -39.27
C ARG A 13 -56.12 35.81 -40.46
N PRO A 14 -56.73 34.91 -41.26
CA PRO A 14 -57.57 35.29 -42.39
C PRO A 14 -58.96 35.77 -41.90
N ILE A 15 -58.99 36.81 -41.06
CA ILE A 15 -60.20 37.26 -40.37
C ILE A 15 -61.32 37.69 -41.32
N ARG A 16 -60.97 38.12 -42.55
CA ARG A 16 -61.94 38.55 -43.58
C ARG A 16 -62.54 37.40 -44.38
N GLU A 17 -61.95 36.20 -44.33
CA GLU A 17 -62.46 35.04 -45.06
C GLU A 17 -63.72 34.45 -44.41
N LYS A 18 -64.75 34.20 -45.22
CA LYS A 18 -66.04 33.69 -44.71
C LYS A 18 -65.94 32.25 -44.19
N SER A 19 -65.11 31.42 -44.81
CA SER A 19 -64.79 30.06 -44.36
C SER A 19 -64.21 30.06 -42.94
N TRP A 20 -63.23 30.92 -42.69
CA TRP A 20 -62.60 31.08 -41.37
C TRP A 20 -63.60 31.60 -40.33
N GLN A 21 -64.40 32.62 -40.66
CA GLN A 21 -65.43 33.15 -39.75
C GLN A 21 -66.44 32.07 -39.35
N ILE A 22 -66.94 31.27 -40.31
CA ILE A 22 -67.93 30.21 -40.03
C ILE A 22 -67.34 29.11 -39.15
N SER A 23 -66.10 28.68 -39.43
CA SER A 23 -65.41 27.67 -38.62
C SER A 23 -65.20 28.15 -37.18
N THR A 24 -64.71 29.39 -37.03
CA THR A 24 -64.44 30.02 -35.74
C THR A 24 -65.72 30.21 -34.92
N ILE A 25 -66.82 30.66 -35.56
CA ILE A 25 -68.13 30.78 -34.90
C ILE A 25 -68.62 29.41 -34.39
N ARG A 26 -68.46 28.34 -35.18
CA ARG A 26 -68.85 26.99 -34.75
C ARG A 26 -68.00 26.50 -33.57
N GLY A 27 -66.69 26.70 -33.63
CA GLY A 27 -65.77 26.36 -32.54
C GLY A 27 -66.10 27.09 -31.25
N LEU A 28 -66.36 28.40 -31.34
CA LEU A 28 -66.74 29.24 -30.21
C LEU A 28 -68.08 28.84 -29.60
N ILE A 29 -69.09 28.53 -30.42
CA ILE A 29 -70.38 28.04 -29.92
C ILE A 29 -70.20 26.70 -29.20
N SER A 30 -69.43 25.77 -29.77
CA SER A 30 -69.17 24.47 -29.15
C SER A 30 -68.50 24.63 -27.79
N PHE A 31 -67.51 25.52 -27.68
CA PHE A 31 -66.82 25.81 -26.43
C PHE A 31 -67.74 26.46 -25.39
N LEU A 32 -68.50 27.48 -25.78
CA LEU A 32 -69.42 28.17 -24.86
C LEU A 32 -70.51 27.23 -24.31
N VAL A 33 -71.00 26.30 -25.14
CA VAL A 33 -71.96 25.27 -24.70
C VAL A 33 -71.29 24.30 -23.72
N GLN A 34 -70.07 23.84 -24.01
CA GLN A 34 -69.32 22.95 -23.12
C GLN A 34 -68.98 23.60 -21.78
N ALA A 35 -68.63 24.89 -21.78
CA ALA A 35 -68.31 25.67 -20.59
C ALA A 35 -69.55 26.10 -19.77
N GLY A 36 -70.78 25.81 -20.24
CA GLY A 36 -72.01 26.10 -19.51
C GLY A 36 -72.49 27.55 -19.60
N TYR A 37 -72.32 28.21 -20.75
CA TYR A 37 -72.78 29.60 -20.94
C TYR A 37 -74.31 29.75 -20.77
N PRO A 38 -74.78 30.73 -19.97
CA PRO A 38 -76.19 30.80 -19.54
C PRO A 38 -77.19 31.32 -20.59
N ASN A 39 -76.74 32.06 -21.61
CA ASN A 39 -77.64 32.64 -22.63
C ASN A 39 -77.72 31.75 -23.88
N SER A 40 -78.86 31.74 -24.57
CA SER A 40 -79.03 30.97 -25.81
C SER A 40 -78.16 31.54 -26.94
N ILE A 41 -77.28 30.71 -27.54
CA ILE A 41 -76.45 31.10 -28.68
C ILE A 41 -76.83 30.29 -29.92
N SER A 42 -76.93 30.95 -31.08
CA SER A 42 -77.11 30.31 -32.38
C SER A 42 -76.08 30.82 -33.40
N VAL A 43 -75.79 30.02 -34.44
CA VAL A 43 -74.89 30.42 -35.53
C VAL A 43 -75.39 31.71 -36.22
N LYS A 44 -76.72 31.89 -36.33
CA LYS A 44 -77.33 33.07 -36.94
C LYS A 44 -77.12 34.33 -36.08
N THR A 45 -77.24 34.20 -34.76
CA THR A 45 -76.98 35.30 -33.81
C THR A 45 -75.50 35.70 -33.83
N MET A 46 -74.59 34.74 -33.95
CA MET A 46 -73.14 34.98 -33.98
C MET A 46 -72.60 35.49 -35.33
N GLN A 47 -73.39 35.48 -36.40
CA GLN A 47 -72.99 36.10 -37.68
C GLN A 47 -73.04 37.64 -37.64
N ALA A 48 -73.92 38.20 -36.80
CA ALA A 48 -74.07 39.63 -36.57
C ALA A 48 -74.61 39.87 -35.15
N PRO A 49 -73.78 39.70 -34.10
CA PRO A 49 -74.26 39.79 -32.72
C PRO A 49 -74.59 41.22 -32.32
N SER A 50 -75.50 41.35 -31.34
CA SER A 50 -75.74 42.64 -30.70
C SER A 50 -74.58 43.01 -29.76
N ALA A 51 -74.48 44.30 -29.42
CA ALA A 51 -73.52 44.76 -28.41
C ALA A 51 -73.70 44.03 -27.07
N LYS A 52 -74.94 43.70 -26.67
CA LYS A 52 -75.24 42.96 -25.44
C LYS A 52 -74.76 41.51 -25.52
N ASP A 53 -74.93 40.85 -26.66
CA ASP A 53 -74.47 39.47 -26.86
C ASP A 53 -72.95 39.40 -26.81
N PHE A 54 -72.25 40.30 -27.50
CA PHE A 54 -70.80 40.39 -27.45
C PHE A 54 -70.28 40.66 -26.04
N GLN A 55 -70.89 41.63 -25.34
CA GLN A 55 -70.54 41.94 -23.95
C GLN A 55 -70.69 40.74 -23.03
N SER A 56 -71.80 40.01 -23.15
CA SER A 56 -72.10 38.86 -22.31
C SER A 56 -71.13 37.71 -22.57
N ILE A 57 -70.80 37.44 -23.85
CA ILE A 57 -69.84 36.41 -24.23
C ILE A 57 -68.42 36.80 -23.78
N PHE A 58 -68.00 38.04 -23.99
CA PHE A 58 -66.67 38.50 -23.57
C PHE A 58 -66.51 38.42 -22.05
N LYS A 59 -67.51 38.90 -21.29
CA LYS A 59 -67.49 38.84 -19.83
C LYS A 59 -67.43 37.40 -19.31
N PHE A 60 -68.16 36.50 -19.95
CA PHE A 60 -68.13 35.08 -19.59
C PHE A 60 -66.75 34.46 -19.84
N LEU A 61 -66.19 34.63 -21.05
CA LEU A 61 -64.85 34.11 -21.37
C LEU A 61 -63.78 34.71 -20.46
N TYR A 62 -63.84 36.02 -20.20
CA TYR A 62 -62.87 36.65 -19.31
C TYR A 62 -63.03 36.20 -17.86
N GLY A 63 -64.26 35.99 -17.38
CA GLY A 63 -64.52 35.45 -16.05
C GLY A 63 -64.02 34.01 -15.84
N MET A 64 -63.83 33.23 -16.92
CA MET A 64 -63.15 31.94 -16.84
C MET A 64 -61.64 32.07 -16.60
N LEU A 65 -61.02 33.18 -17.04
CA LEU A 65 -59.60 33.47 -16.80
C LEU A 65 -59.38 34.14 -15.44
N ASP A 66 -60.28 35.05 -15.05
CA ASP A 66 -60.22 35.78 -13.79
C ASP A 66 -61.62 35.86 -13.17
N SER A 67 -61.90 34.90 -12.28
CA SER A 67 -63.20 34.80 -11.59
C SER A 67 -63.47 35.92 -10.59
N GLN A 68 -62.42 36.65 -10.16
CA GLN A 68 -62.54 37.74 -9.18
C GLN A 68 -62.61 39.13 -9.82
N TYR A 69 -62.54 39.22 -11.15
CA TYR A 69 -62.57 40.50 -11.83
C TYR A 69 -63.94 41.18 -11.77
N VAL A 70 -63.98 42.42 -11.30
CA VAL A 70 -65.18 43.26 -11.25
C VAL A 70 -65.01 44.47 -12.17
N TYR A 71 -65.87 44.60 -13.17
CA TYR A 71 -65.90 45.74 -14.09
C TYR A 71 -66.32 47.02 -13.36
N GLN A 72 -65.49 48.06 -13.38
CA GLN A 72 -65.70 49.32 -12.63
C GLN A 72 -66.15 50.49 -13.52
N LYS A 73 -65.75 50.48 -14.80
CA LYS A 73 -66.04 51.47 -15.84
C LYS A 73 -66.96 50.88 -16.91
N LYS A 74 -67.28 51.70 -17.91
CA LYS A 74 -68.01 51.25 -19.10
C LYS A 74 -67.20 50.19 -19.83
N PHE A 75 -67.88 49.16 -20.33
CA PHE A 75 -67.27 48.00 -20.99
C PHE A 75 -66.32 48.40 -22.12
N GLU A 76 -66.71 49.38 -22.93
CA GLU A 76 -65.94 49.82 -24.10
C GLU A 76 -64.63 50.52 -23.73
N GLU A 77 -64.47 50.96 -22.48
CA GLU A 77 -63.25 51.56 -21.97
C GLU A 77 -62.33 50.54 -21.31
N GLU A 78 -62.88 49.48 -20.71
CA GLU A 78 -62.11 48.44 -20.04
C GLU A 78 -61.59 47.38 -21.00
N VAL A 79 -62.36 47.00 -22.02
CA VAL A 79 -61.96 45.91 -22.93
C VAL A 79 -60.60 46.15 -23.60
N PRO A 80 -60.27 47.35 -24.13
CA PRO A 80 -58.93 47.59 -24.66
C PRO A 80 -57.83 47.47 -23.59
N LEU A 81 -58.11 47.84 -22.33
CA LEU A 81 -57.17 47.71 -21.22
C LEU A 81 -56.97 46.25 -20.80
N ILE A 82 -58.06 45.48 -20.73
CA ILE A 82 -58.04 44.03 -20.45
C ILE A 82 -57.24 43.30 -21.54
N LEU A 83 -57.46 43.62 -22.81
CA LEU A 83 -56.72 43.00 -23.90
C LEU A 83 -55.23 43.36 -23.86
N LYS A 84 -54.88 44.59 -23.43
CA LYS A 84 -53.48 44.96 -23.20
C LYS A 84 -52.87 44.24 -22.00
N SER A 85 -53.59 44.04 -20.90
CA SER A 85 -53.08 43.31 -19.73
C SER A 85 -52.88 41.82 -20.03
N LEU A 86 -53.79 41.22 -20.80
CA LEU A 86 -53.66 39.86 -21.34
C LEU A 86 -52.60 39.76 -22.46
N ARG A 87 -51.93 40.87 -22.82
CA ARG A 87 -50.91 40.96 -23.88
C ARG A 87 -51.41 40.47 -25.24
N TYR A 88 -52.67 40.77 -25.55
CA TYR A 88 -53.23 40.47 -26.86
C TYR A 88 -52.46 41.23 -27.96
N PRO A 89 -51.87 40.54 -28.96
CA PRO A 89 -50.93 41.16 -29.91
C PRO A 89 -51.51 42.31 -30.74
N PHE A 90 -52.82 42.33 -30.96
CA PHE A 90 -53.50 43.33 -31.80
C PHE A 90 -54.41 44.27 -31.00
N ALA A 91 -54.14 44.45 -29.70
CA ALA A 91 -54.97 45.27 -28.81
C ALA A 91 -55.07 46.74 -29.24
N ASP A 92 -54.00 47.31 -29.82
CA ASP A 92 -54.01 48.69 -30.33
C ASP A 92 -54.90 48.89 -31.57
N GLY A 93 -55.26 47.81 -32.27
CA GLY A 93 -56.17 47.85 -33.42
C GLY A 93 -57.65 47.90 -33.03
N ILE A 94 -57.98 47.78 -31.74
CA ILE A 94 -59.35 47.72 -31.23
C ILE A 94 -59.73 49.09 -30.68
N SER A 95 -60.61 49.78 -31.40
CA SER A 95 -61.10 51.11 -31.03
C SER A 95 -62.41 51.05 -30.25
N LYS A 96 -62.66 52.05 -29.39
CA LYS A 96 -63.95 52.21 -28.68
C LYS A 96 -65.14 52.19 -29.65
N SER A 97 -65.00 52.78 -30.83
CA SER A 97 -66.05 52.81 -31.86
C SER A 97 -66.43 51.43 -32.40
N GLN A 98 -65.49 50.48 -32.48
CA GLN A 98 -65.78 49.11 -32.89
C GLN A 98 -66.57 48.36 -31.81
N LEU A 99 -66.34 48.68 -30.53
CA LEU A 99 -67.04 48.09 -29.39
C LEU A 99 -68.46 48.62 -29.21
N PHE A 100 -68.77 49.82 -29.69
CA PHE A 100 -70.16 50.31 -29.79
C PHE A 100 -70.94 49.68 -30.94
N SER A 101 -70.26 49.30 -32.03
CA SER A 101 -70.86 48.78 -33.27
C SER A 101 -70.33 47.39 -33.63
N VAL A 102 -70.42 46.46 -32.68
CA VAL A 102 -69.77 45.13 -32.74
C VAL A 102 -70.22 44.29 -33.93
N GLY A 103 -71.50 44.36 -34.32
CA GLY A 103 -72.09 43.58 -35.40
C GLY A 103 -71.87 44.17 -36.80
N SER A 104 -71.13 45.27 -36.94
CA SER A 104 -70.86 45.87 -38.25
C SER A 104 -69.93 44.99 -39.10
N PRO A 105 -70.11 44.92 -40.43
CA PRO A 105 -69.30 44.05 -41.31
C PRO A 105 -67.78 44.30 -41.24
N HIS A 106 -67.36 45.49 -40.80
CA HIS A 106 -65.96 45.88 -40.67
C HIS A 106 -65.39 45.65 -39.26
N ALA A 107 -66.21 45.70 -38.20
CA ALA A 107 -65.75 45.48 -36.82
C ALA A 107 -65.83 44.01 -36.40
N TRP A 108 -66.90 43.31 -36.78
CA TRP A 108 -67.18 41.95 -36.34
C TRP A 108 -66.04 40.95 -36.61
N PRO A 109 -65.39 40.94 -37.80
CA PRO A 109 -64.26 40.04 -38.06
C PRO A 109 -63.12 40.16 -37.05
N THR A 110 -62.82 41.39 -36.62
CA THR A 110 -61.73 41.67 -35.66
C THR A 110 -62.13 41.23 -34.25
N LEU A 111 -63.37 41.53 -33.85
CA LEU A 111 -63.90 41.18 -32.52
C LEU A 111 -64.14 39.67 -32.36
N LEU A 112 -64.60 38.99 -33.41
CA LEU A 112 -64.69 37.52 -33.44
C LEU A 112 -63.32 36.89 -33.24
N ALA A 113 -62.29 37.46 -33.86
CA ALA A 113 -60.92 36.99 -33.70
C ALA A 113 -60.38 37.21 -32.28
N VAL A 114 -60.83 38.25 -31.57
CA VAL A 114 -60.54 38.44 -30.14
C VAL A 114 -61.19 37.35 -29.29
N LEU A 115 -62.48 37.04 -29.52
CA LEU A 115 -63.17 36.00 -28.76
C LEU A 115 -62.57 34.61 -29.00
N ALA A 116 -62.20 34.32 -30.25
CA ALA A 116 -61.53 33.07 -30.61
C ALA A 116 -60.17 32.94 -29.93
N TRP A 117 -59.40 34.03 -29.89
CA TRP A 117 -58.13 34.05 -29.19
C TRP A 117 -58.30 33.88 -27.67
N LEU A 118 -59.32 34.50 -27.06
CA LEU A 118 -59.62 34.31 -25.65
C LEU A 118 -60.01 32.85 -25.34
N GLN A 119 -60.80 32.22 -26.21
CA GLN A 119 -61.10 30.80 -26.11
C GLN A 119 -59.83 29.94 -26.15
N GLU A 120 -58.96 30.16 -27.14
CA GLU A 120 -57.69 29.42 -27.26
C GLU A 120 -56.80 29.64 -26.04
N LEU A 121 -56.74 30.87 -25.51
CA LEU A 121 -56.02 31.20 -24.29
C LEU A 121 -56.53 30.40 -23.08
N ILE A 122 -57.85 30.33 -22.89
CA ILE A 122 -58.46 29.53 -21.81
C ILE A 122 -58.07 28.06 -21.95
N GLN A 123 -58.17 27.49 -23.16
CA GLN A 123 -57.80 26.09 -23.40
C GLN A 123 -56.32 25.83 -23.11
N CYS A 124 -55.43 26.77 -23.44
CA CYS A 124 -54.01 26.67 -23.08
C CYS A 124 -53.78 26.73 -21.56
N CYS A 125 -54.50 27.61 -20.85
CA CYS A 125 -54.44 27.69 -19.39
C CYS A 125 -54.93 26.39 -18.73
N GLU A 126 -56.06 25.84 -19.16
CA GLU A 126 -56.62 24.58 -18.64
C GLU A 126 -55.67 23.38 -18.88
N GLN A 127 -55.05 23.30 -20.07
CA GLN A 127 -54.04 22.28 -20.37
C GLN A 127 -52.78 22.42 -19.51
N ALA A 128 -52.34 23.66 -19.28
CA ALA A 128 -51.22 23.92 -18.39
C ALA A 128 -51.53 23.46 -16.96
N GLU A 129 -52.68 23.86 -16.41
CA GLU A 129 -53.12 23.47 -15.07
C GLU A 129 -53.27 21.95 -14.90
N GLY A 130 -53.86 21.26 -15.88
CA GLY A 130 -53.97 19.79 -15.87
C GLY A 130 -52.61 19.08 -15.89
N THR A 131 -51.61 19.66 -16.56
CA THR A 131 -50.23 19.15 -16.59
C THR A 131 -49.55 19.32 -15.23
N TYR A 132 -49.80 20.41 -14.51
CA TYR A 132 -49.23 20.63 -13.18
C TYR A 132 -49.92 19.80 -12.09
N HIS A 133 -51.25 19.61 -12.16
CA HIS A 133 -51.99 18.79 -11.19
C HIS A 133 -51.68 17.28 -11.30
N GLY A 134 -51.39 16.76 -12.49
CA GLY A 134 -51.02 15.35 -12.69
C GLY A 134 -49.73 14.93 -11.98
N THR A 135 -48.90 15.88 -11.52
CA THR A 135 -47.67 15.61 -10.78
C THR A 135 -47.84 15.61 -9.26
N ASN A 136 -49.02 16.00 -8.75
CA ASN A 136 -49.30 16.05 -7.31
C ASN A 136 -50.05 14.79 -6.81
N ASP A 137 -50.84 14.14 -7.66
CA ASP A 137 -51.67 12.98 -7.29
C ASP A 137 -50.84 11.69 -7.05
N ASP A 138 -49.61 11.65 -7.57
CA ASP A 138 -48.67 10.53 -7.41
C ASP A 138 -48.16 10.37 -5.95
N PHE A 139 -48.48 11.34 -5.07
CA PHE A 139 -48.16 11.28 -3.65
C PHE A 139 -49.11 10.35 -2.87
N GLN A 140 -50.37 10.18 -3.30
CA GLN A 140 -51.36 9.35 -2.59
C GLN A 140 -51.28 7.87 -2.97
N THR A 141 -50.85 7.54 -4.20
CA THR A 141 -50.87 6.18 -4.75
C THR A 141 -49.56 5.40 -4.59
N GLY A 142 -48.51 6.02 -4.04
CA GLY A 142 -47.27 5.32 -3.68
C GLY A 142 -46.53 4.69 -4.88
N MET A 143 -46.81 5.15 -6.10
CA MET A 143 -46.22 4.66 -7.35
C MET A 143 -45.21 5.67 -7.91
N VAL A 144 -44.29 6.17 -7.07
CA VAL A 144 -43.32 7.14 -7.57
C VAL A 144 -42.06 6.43 -8.09
N GLY A 145 -41.96 6.40 -9.42
CA GLY A 145 -40.67 6.28 -10.09
C GLY A 145 -39.89 7.59 -9.96
N ALA A 146 -38.60 7.46 -9.64
CA ALA A 146 -37.63 8.53 -9.40
C ALA A 146 -37.85 9.36 -8.12
N GLU A 147 -36.78 9.41 -7.32
CA GLU A 147 -36.67 10.08 -6.02
C GLU A 147 -37.40 11.42 -5.96
N VAL A 148 -38.54 11.47 -5.26
CA VAL A 148 -39.11 12.76 -4.83
C VAL A 148 -38.04 13.47 -4.00
N PRO A 149 -37.60 14.68 -4.40
CA PRO A 149 -36.61 15.41 -3.62
C PRO A 149 -37.12 15.65 -2.19
N ASN A 150 -36.26 15.47 -1.19
CA ASN A 150 -36.61 15.66 0.22
C ASN A 150 -37.21 17.06 0.46
N GLU A 151 -36.77 18.03 -0.33
CA GLU A 151 -37.25 19.39 -0.33
C GLU A 151 -38.75 19.47 -0.62
N ARG A 152 -39.28 18.64 -1.54
CA ARG A 152 -40.71 18.68 -1.89
C ARG A 152 -41.60 18.13 -0.76
N ILE A 153 -41.12 17.12 -0.02
CA ILE A 153 -41.79 16.59 1.17
C ILE A 153 -41.80 17.65 2.27
N PHE A 154 -40.65 18.31 2.47
CA PHE A 154 -40.52 19.39 3.44
C PHE A 154 -41.36 20.62 3.09
N TYR A 155 -41.43 21.00 1.81
CA TYR A 155 -42.27 22.11 1.35
C TYR A 155 -43.77 21.81 1.54
N ASN A 156 -44.19 20.57 1.31
CA ASN A 156 -45.58 20.17 1.59
C ASN A 156 -45.89 20.32 3.09
N TYR A 157 -45.01 19.77 3.95
CA TYR A 157 -45.10 19.95 5.40
C TYR A 157 -45.17 21.44 5.78
N LEU A 158 -44.29 22.28 5.23
CA LEU A 158 -44.28 23.72 5.50
C LEU A 158 -45.57 24.41 5.05
N LEU A 159 -46.12 24.06 3.88
CA LEU A 159 -47.38 24.64 3.40
C LEU A 159 -48.55 24.27 4.29
N THR A 160 -48.61 23.02 4.75
CA THR A 160 -49.66 22.57 5.67
C THR A 160 -49.50 23.21 7.04
N ALA A 161 -48.29 23.19 7.62
CA ALA A 161 -47.99 23.82 8.91
C ALA A 161 -48.23 25.34 8.88
N TYR A 162 -47.90 25.99 7.78
CA TYR A 162 -48.17 27.42 7.61
C TYR A 162 -49.68 27.71 7.50
N GLY A 163 -50.47 26.79 6.91
CA GLY A 163 -51.92 26.87 6.93
C GLY A 163 -52.50 26.81 8.35
N VAL A 164 -52.02 25.87 9.16
CA VAL A 164 -52.40 25.70 10.58
C VAL A 164 -52.02 26.94 11.40
N PHE A 165 -50.81 27.46 11.18
CA PHE A 165 -50.34 28.71 11.77
C PHE A 165 -51.25 29.90 11.42
N LEU A 166 -51.66 30.03 10.15
CA LEU A 166 -52.58 31.09 9.71
C LEU A 166 -53.99 30.95 10.30
N SER A 167 -54.42 29.74 10.69
CA SER A 167 -55.66 29.54 11.45
C SER A 167 -55.54 29.88 12.95
N GLY A 168 -54.35 30.22 13.43
CA GLY A 168 -54.10 30.58 14.82
C GLY A 168 -53.90 29.39 15.75
N GLU A 169 -53.72 28.19 15.19
CA GLU A 169 -53.29 27.00 15.91
C GLU A 169 -51.75 26.91 15.85
N ASP A 170 -51.12 26.60 16.98
CA ASP A 170 -49.66 26.54 17.12
C ASP A 170 -49.16 25.12 17.43
N ASP A 171 -50.06 24.13 17.36
CA ASP A 171 -49.75 22.72 17.58
C ASP A 171 -49.50 22.03 16.23
N ASN A 172 -48.24 21.62 16.03
CA ASN A 172 -47.80 20.92 14.82
C ASN A 172 -47.32 19.48 15.12
N GLU A 173 -47.56 18.93 16.33
CA GLU A 173 -46.97 17.66 16.75
C GLU A 173 -47.40 16.47 15.86
N GLU A 174 -48.66 16.42 15.43
CA GLU A 174 -49.15 15.36 14.53
C GLU A 174 -48.46 15.39 13.16
N MET A 175 -48.18 16.59 12.67
CA MET A 175 -47.51 16.82 11.39
C MET A 175 -46.03 16.44 11.47
N ASP A 176 -45.37 16.76 12.58
CA ASP A 176 -43.99 16.34 12.86
C ASP A 176 -43.89 14.82 12.91
N GLN A 177 -44.81 14.15 13.60
CA GLN A 177 -44.86 12.69 13.65
C GLN A 177 -45.08 12.07 12.27
N HIS A 178 -45.92 12.67 11.42
CA HIS A 178 -46.13 12.20 10.06
C HIS A 178 -44.86 12.35 9.21
N LEU A 179 -44.15 13.48 9.34
CA LEU A 179 -42.88 13.72 8.65
C LEU A 179 -41.82 12.69 9.07
N ILE A 180 -41.66 12.46 10.38
CA ILE A 180 -40.74 11.47 10.94
C ILE A 180 -41.04 10.08 10.38
N LYS A 181 -42.30 9.62 10.41
CA LYS A 181 -42.70 8.31 9.86
C LYS A 181 -42.38 8.16 8.37
N THR A 182 -42.55 9.25 7.62
CA THR A 182 -42.26 9.28 6.18
C THR A 182 -40.76 9.10 5.92
N PHE A 183 -39.91 9.81 6.67
CA PHE A 183 -38.46 9.67 6.58
C PHE A 183 -37.97 8.32 7.12
N ASP A 184 -38.53 7.81 8.22
CA ASP A 184 -38.18 6.51 8.78
C ASP A 184 -38.47 5.37 7.79
N ARG A 185 -39.66 5.38 7.16
CA ARG A 185 -40.01 4.39 6.14
C ARG A 185 -39.04 4.45 4.96
N ARG A 186 -38.64 5.65 4.54
CA ARG A 186 -37.70 5.82 3.43
C ARG A 186 -36.29 5.39 3.83
N ASN A 187 -35.83 5.75 5.01
CA ASN A 187 -34.51 5.40 5.52
C ASN A 187 -34.40 3.93 5.96
N ALA A 188 -35.51 3.21 6.15
CA ALA A 188 -35.51 1.82 6.58
C ALA A 188 -34.69 0.89 5.67
N HIS A 189 -34.70 1.10 4.35
CA HIS A 189 -33.86 0.32 3.44
C HIS A 189 -32.37 0.68 3.58
N ILE A 190 -32.05 1.97 3.69
CA ILE A 190 -30.68 2.46 3.90
C ILE A 190 -30.12 1.91 5.21
N VAL A 191 -30.92 1.89 6.28
CA VAL A 191 -30.53 1.32 7.57
C VAL A 191 -30.24 -0.17 7.44
N LYS A 192 -31.10 -0.94 6.76
CA LYS A 192 -30.86 -2.37 6.50
C LYS A 192 -29.60 -2.61 5.67
N ASP A 193 -29.35 -1.80 4.66
CA ASP A 193 -28.14 -1.90 3.83
C ASP A 193 -26.89 -1.54 4.63
N LEU A 194 -26.95 -0.52 5.49
CA LEU A 194 -25.87 -0.17 6.41
C LEU A 194 -25.58 -1.30 7.41
N GLU A 195 -26.61 -1.91 7.98
CA GLU A 195 -26.46 -3.06 8.89
C GLU A 195 -25.82 -4.25 8.18
N ARG A 196 -26.28 -4.57 6.96
CA ARG A 196 -25.68 -5.61 6.11
C ARG A 196 -24.22 -5.33 5.81
N MET A 197 -23.88 -4.10 5.41
CA MET A 197 -22.51 -3.71 5.10
C MET A 197 -21.62 -3.74 6.35
N ARG A 198 -22.13 -3.32 7.51
CA ARG A 198 -21.42 -3.42 8.79
C ARG A 198 -21.14 -4.87 9.17
N ALA A 199 -22.12 -5.78 8.99
CA ALA A 199 -21.95 -7.20 9.24
C ALA A 199 -20.90 -7.82 8.31
N HIS A 200 -20.94 -7.51 7.01
CA HIS A 200 -19.92 -7.95 6.06
C HIS A 200 -18.53 -7.42 6.41
N TYR A 201 -18.42 -6.14 6.79
CA TYR A 201 -17.14 -5.56 7.22
C TYR A 201 -16.60 -6.24 8.49
N ALA A 202 -17.46 -6.51 9.48
CA ALA A 202 -17.07 -7.20 10.71
C ALA A 202 -16.58 -8.63 10.43
N ALA A 203 -17.27 -9.38 9.56
CA ALA A 203 -16.87 -10.72 9.16
C ALA A 203 -15.51 -10.70 8.42
N LEU A 204 -15.36 -9.81 7.43
CA LEU A 204 -14.12 -9.69 6.68
C LEU A 204 -12.93 -9.26 7.56
N ARG A 205 -13.19 -8.38 8.54
CA ARG A 205 -12.17 -7.97 9.51
C ARG A 205 -11.74 -9.13 10.41
N ALA A 206 -12.70 -9.93 10.88
CA ALA A 206 -12.42 -11.11 11.70
C ALA A 206 -11.63 -12.19 10.94
N GLU A 207 -11.80 -12.30 9.62
CA GLU A 207 -10.98 -13.16 8.76
C GLU A 207 -9.59 -12.57 8.49
N TRP A 208 -9.52 -11.26 8.26
CA TRP A 208 -8.26 -10.57 7.95
C TRP A 208 -7.31 -10.49 9.14
N GLU A 209 -7.81 -10.26 10.35
CA GLU A 209 -6.98 -10.08 11.55
C GLU A 209 -6.06 -11.29 11.85
N PRO A 210 -6.52 -12.57 11.86
CA PRO A 210 -5.62 -13.70 11.99
C PRO A 210 -4.71 -13.89 10.77
N LEU A 211 -5.16 -13.55 9.56
CA LEU A 211 -4.33 -13.62 8.35
C LEU A 211 -3.22 -12.56 8.34
N SER A 212 -3.43 -11.41 8.97
CA SER A 212 -2.44 -10.34 9.10
C SER A 212 -1.52 -10.51 10.31
N MET A 213 -1.99 -11.18 11.37
CA MET A 213 -1.19 -11.43 12.58
C MET A 213 -0.31 -12.66 12.45
N ASN A 214 -0.77 -13.69 11.73
CA ASN A 214 0.07 -14.83 11.41
C ASN A 214 1.03 -14.47 10.27
N GLU A 215 2.30 -14.88 10.38
CA GLU A 215 3.22 -14.80 9.25
C GLU A 215 2.62 -15.53 8.04
N ASP A 216 2.84 -14.99 6.84
CA ASP A 216 2.33 -15.56 5.59
C ASP A 216 2.66 -17.06 5.57
N PRO A 217 1.64 -17.97 5.53
CA PRO A 217 1.88 -19.41 5.50
C PRO A 217 2.84 -19.82 4.40
N LEU A 218 2.88 -19.07 3.29
CA LEU A 218 3.82 -19.30 2.21
C LEU A 218 5.27 -19.01 2.64
N SER A 219 5.50 -17.96 3.42
CA SER A 219 6.84 -17.61 3.93
C SER A 219 7.36 -18.70 4.88
N VAL A 220 6.51 -19.20 5.78
CA VAL A 220 6.84 -20.32 6.67
C VAL A 220 7.18 -21.57 5.85
N LEU A 221 6.33 -21.93 4.87
CA LEU A 221 6.57 -23.10 4.01
C LEU A 221 7.84 -22.94 3.16
N GLN A 222 8.16 -21.74 2.69
CA GLN A 222 9.37 -21.47 1.92
C GLN A 222 10.63 -21.63 2.78
N ARG A 223 10.59 -21.16 4.03
CA ARG A 223 11.69 -21.33 4.98
C ARG A 223 11.90 -22.81 5.33
N ASP A 224 10.82 -23.54 5.60
CA ASP A 224 10.87 -24.98 5.88
C ASP A 224 11.38 -25.76 4.66
N HIS A 225 10.89 -25.43 3.46
CA HIS A 225 11.37 -26.03 2.22
C HIS A 225 12.87 -25.77 2.01
N HIS A 226 13.33 -24.53 2.22
CA HIS A 226 14.73 -24.19 2.11
C HIS A 226 15.59 -24.98 3.11
N GLY A 227 15.15 -25.09 4.37
CA GLY A 227 15.81 -25.92 5.38
C GLY A 227 15.90 -27.40 4.98
N LEU A 228 14.79 -27.99 4.54
CA LEU A 228 14.75 -29.38 4.10
C LEU A 228 15.62 -29.64 2.86
N VAL A 229 15.70 -28.69 1.93
CA VAL A 229 16.58 -28.80 0.74
C VAL A 229 18.05 -28.76 1.15
N GLN A 230 18.43 -27.87 2.07
CA GLN A 230 19.78 -27.83 2.60
C GLN A 230 20.15 -29.13 3.34
N ASP A 231 19.25 -29.64 4.17
CA ASP A 231 19.50 -30.88 4.92
C ASP A 231 19.58 -32.10 4.00
N ARG A 232 18.73 -32.16 2.97
CA ARG A 232 18.84 -33.18 1.92
C ARG A 232 20.21 -33.16 1.24
N GLU A 233 20.76 -31.98 0.96
CA GLU A 233 22.06 -31.85 0.33
C GLU A 233 23.20 -32.27 1.28
N LYS A 234 23.14 -31.87 2.56
CA LYS A 234 24.08 -32.35 3.59
C LYS A 234 24.05 -33.87 3.71
N PHE A 235 22.86 -34.49 3.73
CA PHE A 235 22.74 -35.94 3.78
C PHE A 235 23.30 -36.61 2.52
N ARG A 236 23.11 -36.01 1.33
CA ARG A 236 23.74 -36.52 0.10
C ARG A 236 25.26 -36.48 0.15
N GLN A 237 25.83 -35.37 0.60
CA GLN A 237 27.28 -35.24 0.77
C GLN A 237 27.81 -36.24 1.79
N TYR A 238 27.10 -36.43 2.90
CA TYR A 238 27.45 -37.43 3.90
C TYR A 238 27.39 -38.86 3.37
N LEU A 239 26.34 -39.21 2.61
CA LEU A 239 26.23 -40.52 1.96
C LEU A 239 27.35 -40.74 0.94
N SER A 240 27.68 -39.74 0.11
CA SER A 240 28.82 -39.78 -0.80
C SER A 240 30.16 -40.01 -0.07
N HIS A 241 30.36 -39.34 1.07
CA HIS A 241 31.55 -39.56 1.89
C HIS A 241 31.58 -40.97 2.51
N LEU A 242 30.43 -41.50 2.93
CA LEU A 242 30.35 -42.88 3.40
C LEU A 242 30.61 -43.88 2.28
N ASP A 243 30.08 -43.67 1.07
CA ASP A 243 30.30 -44.56 -0.07
C ASP A 243 31.78 -44.61 -0.47
N THR A 244 32.46 -43.46 -0.51
CA THR A 244 33.91 -43.41 -0.78
C THR A 244 34.71 -44.11 0.33
N LYS A 245 34.31 -43.95 1.60
CA LYS A 245 34.95 -44.65 2.72
C LYS A 245 34.71 -46.15 2.68
N VAL A 246 33.51 -46.60 2.32
CA VAL A 246 33.19 -48.02 2.12
C VAL A 246 34.03 -48.59 0.97
N ALA A 247 34.15 -47.88 -0.15
CA ALA A 247 34.98 -48.30 -1.27
C ALA A 247 36.45 -48.45 -0.86
N SER A 248 37.02 -47.44 -0.19
CA SER A 248 38.41 -47.47 0.30
C SER A 248 38.65 -48.60 1.31
N LEU A 249 37.75 -48.79 2.28
CA LEU A 249 37.86 -49.90 3.23
C LEU A 249 37.72 -51.27 2.56
N THR A 250 36.90 -51.36 1.51
CA THR A 250 36.74 -52.59 0.74
C THR A 250 38.01 -52.91 -0.05
N GLU A 251 38.64 -51.91 -0.67
CA GLU A 251 39.92 -52.04 -1.35
C GLU A 251 41.05 -52.43 -0.39
N GLN A 252 41.13 -51.78 0.78
CA GLN A 252 42.09 -52.15 1.83
C GLN A 252 41.87 -53.58 2.32
N LEU A 253 40.61 -54.00 2.54
CA LEU A 253 40.30 -55.38 2.90
C LEU A 253 40.69 -56.37 1.81
N GLN A 254 40.57 -55.99 0.54
CA GLN A 254 41.00 -56.82 -0.58
C GLN A 254 42.53 -56.95 -0.60
N GLN A 255 43.27 -55.85 -0.49
CA GLN A 255 44.73 -55.86 -0.43
C GLN A 255 45.24 -56.72 0.74
N VAL A 256 44.68 -56.54 1.94
CA VAL A 256 45.05 -57.33 3.12
C VAL A 256 44.72 -58.82 2.92
N ARG A 257 43.62 -59.15 2.23
CA ARG A 257 43.31 -60.56 1.90
C ARG A 257 44.30 -61.14 0.89
N GLU A 258 44.69 -60.37 -0.12
CA GLU A 258 45.69 -60.78 -1.11
C GLU A 258 47.04 -61.01 -0.44
N ASP A 259 47.48 -60.09 0.43
CA ASP A 259 48.70 -60.25 1.24
C ASP A 259 48.64 -61.44 2.19
N ALA A 260 47.49 -61.67 2.84
CA ALA A 260 47.31 -62.85 3.69
C ALA A 260 47.42 -64.15 2.87
N ASN A 261 46.87 -64.17 1.65
CA ASN A 261 46.96 -65.32 0.75
C ASN A 261 48.40 -65.54 0.24
N THR A 262 49.13 -64.48 -0.13
CA THR A 262 50.53 -64.60 -0.54
C THR A 262 51.38 -65.10 0.61
N LYS A 263 51.23 -64.55 1.82
CA LYS A 263 51.93 -65.02 3.02
C LYS A 263 51.57 -66.45 3.39
N ALA A 264 50.31 -66.86 3.25
CA ALA A 264 49.92 -68.26 3.45
C ALA A 264 50.61 -69.18 2.42
N SER A 265 50.73 -68.75 1.17
CA SER A 265 51.45 -69.51 0.13
C SER A 265 52.96 -69.58 0.38
N GLU A 266 53.58 -68.49 0.83
CA GLU A 266 55.00 -68.46 1.24
C GLU A 266 55.24 -69.38 2.44
N LEU A 267 54.33 -69.39 3.42
CA LEU A 267 54.44 -70.22 4.62
C LEU A 267 54.35 -71.70 4.26
N THR A 268 53.43 -72.09 3.36
CA THR A 268 53.37 -73.48 2.88
C THR A 268 54.62 -73.89 2.10
N GLN A 269 55.18 -73.00 1.27
CA GLN A 269 56.46 -73.23 0.58
C GLN A 269 57.63 -73.37 1.56
N LEU A 270 57.72 -72.50 2.57
CA LEU A 270 58.75 -72.55 3.61
C LEU A 270 58.62 -73.80 4.48
N GLN A 271 57.41 -74.23 4.82
CA GLN A 271 57.17 -75.50 5.53
C GLN A 271 57.61 -76.71 4.69
N GLU A 272 57.34 -76.68 3.38
CA GLU A 272 57.79 -77.72 2.45
C GLU A 272 59.32 -77.76 2.37
N GLN A 273 59.97 -76.60 2.22
CA GLN A 273 61.42 -76.48 2.23
C GLN A 273 62.02 -76.92 3.58
N GLN A 274 61.40 -76.55 4.71
CA GLN A 274 61.82 -77.00 6.03
C GLN A 274 61.74 -78.52 6.14
N ARG A 275 60.65 -79.14 5.66
CA ARG A 275 60.50 -80.60 5.64
C ARG A 275 61.57 -81.26 4.77
N GLN A 276 61.87 -80.68 3.60
CA GLN A 276 62.93 -81.17 2.71
C GLN A 276 64.31 -81.06 3.35
N LEU A 277 64.63 -79.91 3.96
CA LEU A 277 65.88 -79.70 4.68
C LEU A 277 65.99 -80.61 5.90
N GLN A 278 64.92 -80.78 6.67
CA GLN A 278 64.89 -81.70 7.80
C GLN A 278 65.13 -83.14 7.34
N HIS A 279 64.51 -83.58 6.23
CA HIS A 279 64.81 -84.87 5.65
C HIS A 279 66.28 -85.00 5.23
N VAL A 280 66.87 -83.96 4.62
CA VAL A 280 68.31 -83.96 4.27
C VAL A 280 69.18 -84.04 5.52
N VAL A 281 68.85 -83.29 6.59
CA VAL A 281 69.57 -83.33 7.87
C VAL A 281 69.44 -84.69 8.54
N ASP A 282 68.26 -85.29 8.58
CA ASP A 282 68.02 -86.62 9.14
C ASP A 282 68.75 -87.71 8.33
N THR A 283 69.01 -87.46 7.04
CA THR A 283 69.80 -88.35 6.16
C THR A 283 71.31 -88.14 6.34
N GLN A 284 71.74 -86.98 6.86
CA GLN A 284 73.15 -86.68 7.11
C GLN A 284 73.57 -87.25 8.48
N GLU A 285 74.52 -88.17 8.50
CA GLU A 285 75.13 -88.71 9.72
C GLU A 285 76.13 -87.72 10.36
N VAL A 286 75.74 -86.46 10.60
CA VAL A 286 76.60 -85.49 11.30
C VAL A 286 76.22 -85.45 12.78
N SER A 287 77.17 -85.87 13.62
CA SER A 287 77.02 -85.88 15.08
C SER A 287 77.07 -84.45 15.64
N PRO A 288 76.30 -84.10 16.70
CA PRO A 288 76.37 -82.80 17.37
C PRO A 288 77.80 -82.36 17.75
N ALA A 289 78.69 -83.33 18.00
CA ALA A 289 80.10 -83.09 18.28
C ALA A 289 80.87 -82.47 17.10
N ASP A 290 80.51 -82.78 15.86
CA ASP A 290 81.17 -82.24 14.67
C ASP A 290 80.73 -80.79 14.39
N VAL A 291 79.49 -80.43 14.74
CA VAL A 291 78.99 -79.05 14.63
C VAL A 291 79.68 -78.12 15.63
N ASP A 292 79.89 -78.58 16.87
CA ASP A 292 80.65 -77.84 17.89
C ASP A 292 82.13 -77.70 17.50
N ARG A 293 82.71 -78.71 16.84
CA ARG A 293 84.07 -78.61 16.27
C ARG A 293 84.14 -77.57 15.15
N MET A 294 83.19 -77.57 14.23
CA MET A 294 83.17 -76.60 13.12
C MET A 294 82.92 -75.16 13.60
N THR A 295 82.08 -74.95 14.62
CA THR A 295 81.85 -73.61 15.17
C THR A 295 83.04 -73.09 15.99
N SER A 296 83.73 -73.96 16.74
CA SER A 296 84.98 -73.58 17.40
C SER A 296 86.11 -73.29 16.40
N GLU A 297 86.23 -74.07 15.32
CA GLU A 297 87.17 -73.78 14.23
C GLU A 297 86.83 -72.45 13.53
N LYS A 298 85.55 -72.19 13.24
CA LYS A 298 85.10 -70.93 12.62
C LYS A 298 85.37 -69.71 13.51
N THR A 299 85.10 -69.81 14.82
CA THR A 299 85.37 -68.71 15.76
C THR A 299 86.86 -68.49 15.96
N SER A 300 87.68 -69.54 15.93
CA SER A 300 89.15 -69.44 15.94
C SER A 300 89.67 -68.77 14.66
N LEU A 301 89.14 -69.15 13.49
CA LEU A 301 89.51 -68.55 12.21
C LEU A 301 89.09 -67.08 12.11
N ALA A 302 87.90 -66.71 12.60
CA ALA A 302 87.43 -65.33 12.64
C ALA A 302 88.35 -64.45 13.50
N LYS A 303 88.71 -64.92 14.71
CA LYS A 303 89.68 -64.23 15.56
C LYS A 303 91.06 -64.12 14.90
N GLY A 304 91.50 -65.17 14.19
CA GLY A 304 92.73 -65.14 13.39
C GLY A 304 92.70 -64.07 12.30
N LEU A 305 91.57 -63.95 11.59
CA LEU A 305 91.35 -62.94 10.56
C LEU A 305 91.41 -61.51 11.14
N ASP A 306 90.75 -61.25 12.26
CA ASP A 306 90.78 -59.94 12.91
C ASP A 306 92.20 -59.54 13.34
N THR A 307 92.97 -60.48 13.91
CA THR A 307 94.37 -60.22 14.28
C THR A 307 95.27 -59.97 13.07
N LEU A 308 95.03 -60.66 11.96
CA LEU A 308 95.75 -60.45 10.70
C LEU A 308 95.38 -59.11 10.07
N ALA A 309 94.11 -58.70 10.13
CA ALA A 309 93.65 -57.40 9.64
C ALA A 309 94.31 -56.25 10.42
N LEU A 310 94.32 -56.33 11.74
CA LEU A 310 95.01 -55.34 12.60
C LEU A 310 96.52 -55.26 12.30
N ARG A 311 97.17 -56.42 12.10
CA ARG A 311 98.59 -56.46 11.76
C ARG A 311 98.87 -55.90 10.37
N SER A 312 97.95 -56.09 9.42
CA SER A 312 98.02 -55.49 8.10
C SER A 312 97.88 -53.96 8.17
N GLU A 313 96.94 -53.46 8.96
CA GLU A 313 96.72 -52.02 9.14
C GLU A 313 97.91 -51.32 9.82
N GLU A 314 98.52 -51.97 10.81
CA GLU A 314 99.76 -51.46 11.42
C GLU A 314 100.92 -51.45 10.40
N ALA A 315 101.05 -52.49 9.58
CA ALA A 315 102.08 -52.57 8.54
C ALA A 315 101.88 -51.50 7.45
N THR A 316 100.65 -51.22 7.02
CA THR A 316 100.36 -50.14 6.05
C THR A 316 100.63 -48.76 6.64
N ARG A 317 100.32 -48.54 7.93
CA ARG A 317 100.66 -47.29 8.63
C ARG A 317 102.17 -47.04 8.67
N VAL A 318 102.95 -48.07 9.04
CA VAL A 318 104.42 -47.99 9.06
C VAL A 318 104.98 -47.76 7.65
N ALA A 319 104.42 -48.42 6.63
CA ALA A 319 104.81 -48.20 5.24
C ALA A 319 104.57 -46.74 4.80
N TRP A 320 103.42 -46.17 5.16
CA TRP A 320 103.07 -44.78 4.85
C TRP A 320 104.00 -43.78 5.55
N GLU A 321 104.37 -44.01 6.82
CA GLU A 321 105.36 -43.18 7.51
C GLU A 321 106.73 -43.21 6.82
N HIS A 322 107.17 -44.39 6.37
CA HIS A 322 108.40 -44.54 5.61
C HIS A 322 108.31 -43.87 4.22
N GLU A 323 107.17 -43.93 3.55
CA GLU A 323 106.94 -43.27 2.27
C GLU A 323 106.97 -41.74 2.40
N ILE A 324 106.38 -41.18 3.44
CA ILE A 324 106.49 -39.75 3.77
C ILE A 324 107.95 -39.37 4.05
N ALA A 325 108.68 -40.19 4.81
CA ALA A 325 110.09 -39.95 5.11
C ALA A 325 110.94 -40.01 3.83
N LEU A 326 110.66 -40.94 2.93
CA LEU A 326 111.30 -41.06 1.63
C LEU A 326 111.01 -39.82 0.77
N GLN A 327 109.74 -39.38 0.69
CA GLN A 327 109.35 -38.20 -0.08
C GLN A 327 110.06 -36.93 0.42
N LYS A 328 110.16 -36.74 1.74
CA LYS A 328 110.93 -35.62 2.31
C LYS A 328 112.40 -35.66 1.87
N LYS A 329 113.01 -36.85 1.81
CA LYS A 329 114.40 -37.00 1.32
C LYS A 329 114.50 -36.73 -0.18
N ILE A 330 113.52 -37.16 -0.97
CA ILE A 330 113.44 -36.87 -2.41
C ILE A 330 113.34 -35.37 -2.65
N ASP A 331 112.49 -34.66 -1.91
CA ASP A 331 112.36 -33.20 -2.03
C ASP A 331 113.67 -32.47 -1.67
N THR A 332 114.44 -32.97 -0.68
CA THR A 332 115.77 -32.41 -0.38
C THR A 332 116.78 -32.70 -1.48
N LEU A 333 116.73 -33.89 -2.08
CA LEU A 333 117.57 -34.27 -3.21
C LEU A 333 117.24 -33.42 -4.45
N ASP A 334 115.97 -33.16 -4.70
CA ASP A 334 115.54 -32.34 -5.84
C ASP A 334 116.00 -30.89 -5.69
N LYS A 335 115.94 -30.33 -4.47
CA LYS A 335 116.54 -29.02 -4.19
C LYS A 335 118.04 -28.99 -4.49
N LEU A 336 118.79 -30.00 -4.06
CA LEU A 336 120.23 -30.11 -4.34
C LEU A 336 120.52 -30.25 -5.85
N VAL A 337 119.70 -31.03 -6.57
CA VAL A 337 119.82 -31.18 -8.03
C VAL A 337 119.50 -29.87 -8.74
N GLN A 338 118.48 -29.14 -8.30
CA GLN A 338 118.14 -27.80 -8.83
C GLN A 338 119.26 -26.78 -8.56
N GLU A 339 119.85 -26.79 -7.36
CA GLU A 339 121.00 -25.93 -7.03
C GLU A 339 122.23 -26.26 -7.90
N TYR A 340 122.55 -27.54 -8.06
CA TYR A 340 123.65 -28.00 -8.93
C TYR A 340 123.42 -27.62 -10.40
N ASN A 341 122.23 -27.92 -10.94
CA ASN A 341 121.88 -27.58 -12.32
C ASN A 341 121.82 -26.05 -12.54
N GLY A 342 121.39 -25.28 -11.53
CA GLY A 342 121.38 -23.83 -11.55
C GLY A 342 122.78 -23.20 -11.52
N LEU A 343 123.73 -23.80 -10.79
CA LEU A 343 125.14 -23.40 -10.80
C LEU A 343 125.82 -23.75 -12.12
N GLY A 344 125.56 -24.94 -12.67
CA GLY A 344 126.12 -25.34 -13.96
C GLY A 344 125.64 -24.48 -15.13
N ARG A 345 124.38 -23.98 -15.09
CA ARG A 345 123.83 -23.08 -16.12
C ARG A 345 124.48 -21.70 -16.05
N ARG A 346 124.78 -21.20 -14.84
CA ARG A 346 125.50 -19.93 -14.64
C ARG A 346 126.96 -19.97 -15.10
N LEU A 347 127.59 -21.14 -15.07
CA LEU A 347 128.98 -21.34 -15.48
C LEU A 347 129.15 -21.77 -16.96
N ASN A 348 128.08 -21.80 -17.76
CA ASN A 348 128.11 -22.15 -19.19
C ASN A 348 128.79 -23.50 -19.53
N LEU A 349 128.80 -24.45 -18.58
CA LEU A 349 129.43 -25.77 -18.74
C LEU A 349 128.60 -26.77 -19.58
N PHE A 350 127.31 -26.49 -19.80
CA PHE A 350 126.38 -27.41 -20.46
C PHE A 350 126.33 -27.31 -21.99
N ALA A 351 127.08 -26.39 -22.61
CA ALA A 351 127.17 -26.30 -24.08
C ALA A 351 128.19 -27.28 -24.69
N SER A 352 129.07 -27.90 -23.89
CA SER A 352 130.14 -28.77 -24.40
C SER A 352 130.10 -30.23 -23.92
N ARG A 353 129.29 -30.59 -22.91
CA ARG A 353 129.12 -31.97 -22.39
C ARG A 353 127.71 -32.16 -21.79
N PRO A 354 126.75 -32.81 -22.49
CA PRO A 354 125.39 -33.03 -21.98
C PRO A 354 125.27 -34.11 -20.90
N ASP A 355 126.35 -34.84 -20.58
CA ASP A 355 126.35 -36.00 -19.67
C ASP A 355 126.36 -35.64 -18.16
N LEU A 356 126.32 -34.35 -17.84
CA LEU A 356 126.46 -33.81 -16.46
C LEU A 356 125.17 -33.19 -15.91
N GLN A 357 124.02 -33.38 -16.58
CA GLN A 357 122.72 -32.93 -16.08
C GLN A 357 122.12 -34.01 -15.18
N LEU A 358 121.99 -33.73 -13.87
CA LEU A 358 121.32 -34.64 -12.95
C LEU A 358 119.80 -34.53 -13.10
N SER A 359 119.14 -35.65 -13.33
CA SER A 359 117.68 -35.81 -13.27
C SER A 359 117.32 -36.89 -12.26
N LEU A 360 116.39 -36.59 -11.35
CA LEU A 360 115.87 -37.53 -10.37
C LEU A 360 114.77 -38.39 -11.00
N LEU A 361 115.07 -39.67 -11.21
CA LEU A 361 114.09 -40.70 -11.57
C LEU A 361 113.65 -41.42 -10.29
N VAL A 362 112.63 -40.87 -9.64
CA VAL A 362 111.96 -41.51 -8.51
C VAL A 362 110.61 -41.98 -9.01
N HIS A 363 110.54 -43.22 -9.48
CA HIS A 363 109.39 -44.13 -9.54
C HIS A 363 109.75 -45.22 -10.56
N ASN A 364 110.23 -46.38 -10.09
CA ASN A 364 110.27 -47.59 -10.89
C ASN A 364 109.05 -48.45 -10.52
N GLU A 365 108.19 -48.61 -11.52
CA GLU A 365 107.21 -49.66 -11.85
C GLU A 365 106.60 -50.58 -10.76
N PRO A 366 105.27 -50.82 -10.81
CA PRO A 366 104.59 -51.75 -9.90
C PRO A 366 104.84 -53.22 -10.28
N PRO A 367 105.22 -54.11 -9.33
CA PRO A 367 105.30 -55.54 -9.61
C PRO A 367 103.90 -56.15 -9.70
N LYS A 368 103.41 -56.31 -10.93
CA LYS A 368 102.39 -57.30 -11.30
C LYS A 368 102.96 -58.70 -11.07
N LEU A 369 102.80 -59.25 -9.88
CA LEU A 369 102.58 -60.68 -9.65
C LEU A 369 102.21 -60.81 -8.18
N LEU A 370 101.04 -61.40 -7.91
CA LEU A 370 100.46 -61.82 -6.63
C LEU A 370 99.06 -61.25 -6.45
N LEU A 371 98.11 -61.66 -7.30
CA LEU A 371 96.73 -61.85 -6.84
C LEU A 371 96.07 -62.92 -7.71
N SER A 372 95.75 -64.04 -7.08
CA SER A 372 95.14 -65.23 -7.67
C SER A 372 93.61 -65.12 -7.66
N VAL A 373 93.05 -64.08 -8.29
CA VAL A 373 91.62 -63.97 -8.59
C VAL A 373 91.42 -63.18 -9.88
N ASP A 374 90.60 -63.71 -10.78
CA ASP A 374 90.34 -63.19 -12.12
C ASP A 374 89.51 -61.88 -12.06
N LEU A 375 90.21 -60.73 -12.09
CA LEU A 375 89.66 -59.37 -11.96
C LEU A 375 88.71 -58.97 -13.11
N GLN A 376 88.71 -59.69 -14.23
CA GLN A 376 87.90 -59.34 -15.39
C GLN A 376 86.51 -59.99 -15.36
N ASN A 377 86.41 -61.25 -14.91
CA ASN A 377 85.22 -62.06 -15.13
C ASN A 377 84.29 -62.16 -13.90
N LEU A 378 84.78 -61.87 -12.68
CA LEU A 378 83.97 -62.03 -11.46
C LEU A 378 83.77 -60.71 -10.68
N ALA A 379 84.84 -59.94 -10.47
CA ALA A 379 84.78 -58.73 -9.65
C ALA A 379 84.11 -57.53 -10.36
N LYS A 380 84.42 -57.32 -11.65
CA LYS A 380 83.78 -56.26 -12.45
C LYS A 380 82.26 -56.41 -12.59
N PRO A 381 81.71 -57.57 -12.97
CA PRO A 381 80.26 -57.71 -13.06
C PRO A 381 79.56 -57.59 -11.70
N ALA A 382 80.17 -58.08 -10.60
CA ALA A 382 79.61 -57.91 -9.25
C ALA A 382 79.58 -56.43 -8.80
N ILE A 383 80.60 -55.64 -9.15
CA ILE A 383 80.60 -54.19 -8.89
C ILE A 383 79.62 -53.46 -9.81
N HIS A 384 79.49 -53.91 -11.07
CA HIS A 384 78.53 -53.33 -12.01
C HIS A 384 77.09 -53.57 -11.59
N THR A 385 76.74 -54.78 -11.15
CA THR A 385 75.39 -55.07 -10.62
C THR A 385 75.12 -54.32 -9.31
N MET A 386 76.13 -54.13 -8.47
CA MET A 386 75.98 -53.29 -7.26
C MET A 386 75.75 -51.82 -7.64
N LEU A 387 76.52 -51.27 -8.58
CA LEU A 387 76.34 -49.92 -9.12
C LEU A 387 74.97 -49.73 -9.78
N GLU A 388 74.51 -50.71 -10.57
CA GLU A 388 73.17 -50.70 -11.16
C GLU A 388 72.08 -50.71 -10.07
N SER A 389 72.24 -51.51 -9.01
CA SER A 389 71.27 -51.53 -7.91
C SER A 389 71.23 -50.22 -7.10
N PHE A 390 72.38 -49.54 -6.95
CA PHE A 390 72.45 -48.24 -6.29
C PHE A 390 71.92 -47.12 -7.19
N ASN A 391 72.21 -47.14 -8.49
CA ASN A 391 71.63 -46.20 -9.45
C ASN A 391 70.12 -46.38 -9.58
N ALA A 392 69.61 -47.62 -9.59
CA ALA A 392 68.18 -47.89 -9.60
C ALA A 392 67.48 -47.35 -8.34
N LYS A 393 68.10 -47.50 -7.16
CA LYS A 393 67.60 -46.88 -5.92
C LYS A 393 67.68 -45.35 -5.96
N ALA A 394 68.74 -44.78 -6.53
CA ALA A 394 68.87 -43.33 -6.67
C ALA A 394 67.82 -42.75 -7.61
N HIS A 395 67.53 -43.42 -8.74
CA HIS A 395 66.46 -43.02 -9.66
C HIS A 395 65.07 -43.18 -9.02
N ALA A 396 64.80 -44.27 -8.31
CA ALA A 396 63.54 -44.44 -7.59
C ALA A 396 63.30 -43.33 -6.54
N LEU A 397 64.34 -42.96 -5.79
CA LEU A 397 64.26 -41.85 -4.83
C LEU A 397 64.11 -40.49 -5.51
N GLU A 398 64.71 -40.29 -6.69
CA GLU A 398 64.54 -39.08 -7.48
C GLU A 398 63.12 -38.97 -8.03
N ASP A 399 62.56 -40.07 -8.52
CA ASP A 399 61.17 -40.15 -9.00
C ASP A 399 60.19 -39.89 -7.83
N GLU A 400 60.42 -40.45 -6.65
CA GLU A 400 59.64 -40.14 -5.43
C GLU A 400 59.77 -38.65 -5.05
N ARG A 401 60.97 -38.06 -5.16
CA ARG A 401 61.17 -36.63 -4.89
C ARG A 401 60.39 -35.76 -5.89
N ILE A 402 60.37 -36.14 -7.16
CA ILE A 402 59.63 -35.43 -8.21
C ILE A 402 58.13 -35.53 -7.93
N ALA A 403 57.61 -36.72 -7.62
CA ALA A 403 56.20 -36.92 -7.28
C ALA A 403 55.76 -36.06 -6.07
N ILE A 404 56.57 -36.05 -5.01
CA ILE A 404 56.30 -35.20 -3.82
C ILE A 404 56.36 -33.70 -4.18
N SER A 405 57.27 -33.29 -5.07
CA SER A 405 57.34 -31.91 -5.54
C SER A 405 56.10 -31.51 -6.34
N GLU A 406 55.61 -32.38 -7.23
CA GLU A 406 54.40 -32.15 -8.01
C GLU A 406 53.15 -32.07 -7.11
N GLU A 407 53.04 -32.94 -6.09
CA GLU A 407 51.97 -32.87 -5.09
C GLU A 407 52.04 -31.56 -4.28
N LEU A 408 53.24 -31.11 -3.92
CA LEU A 408 53.43 -29.85 -3.20
C LEU A 408 53.03 -28.65 -4.04
N ASP A 409 53.40 -28.63 -5.33
CA ASP A 409 53.03 -27.57 -6.26
C ASP A 409 51.51 -27.51 -6.46
N GLN A 410 50.84 -28.67 -6.61
CA GLN A 410 49.37 -28.75 -6.70
C GLN A 410 48.68 -28.24 -5.43
N LEU A 411 49.19 -28.60 -4.24
CA LEU A 411 48.67 -28.10 -2.98
C LEU A 411 48.88 -26.59 -2.83
N GLN A 412 49.99 -26.07 -3.34
CA GLN A 412 50.29 -24.64 -3.28
C GLN A 412 49.41 -23.82 -4.23
N GLU A 413 49.12 -24.34 -5.43
CA GLU A 413 48.16 -23.74 -6.37
C GLU A 413 46.74 -23.74 -5.77
N ALA A 414 46.28 -24.88 -5.23
CA ALA A 414 44.98 -24.97 -4.56
C ALA A 414 44.87 -24.01 -3.37
N PHE A 415 45.96 -23.86 -2.58
CA PHE A 415 46.00 -22.89 -1.49
C PHE A 415 45.89 -21.45 -2.00
N SER A 416 46.59 -21.11 -3.10
CA SER A 416 46.50 -19.79 -3.73
C SER A 416 45.08 -19.50 -4.21
N GLU A 417 44.44 -20.44 -4.90
CA GLU A 417 43.05 -20.28 -5.37
C GLU A 417 42.08 -20.08 -4.20
N GLN A 418 42.22 -20.85 -3.12
CA GLN A 418 41.38 -20.69 -1.93
C GLN A 418 41.65 -19.36 -1.20
N SER A 419 42.91 -18.89 -1.19
CA SER A 419 43.27 -17.59 -0.64
C SER A 419 42.65 -16.44 -1.43
N ASP A 420 42.71 -16.50 -2.76
CA ASP A 420 42.11 -15.49 -3.66
C ASP A 420 40.58 -15.51 -3.57
N ALA A 421 39.96 -16.69 -3.50
CA ALA A 421 38.53 -16.83 -3.27
C ALA A 421 38.12 -16.20 -1.92
N ASN A 422 38.86 -16.46 -0.84
CA ASN A 422 38.61 -15.83 0.46
C ASN A 422 38.80 -14.31 0.44
N ALA A 423 39.80 -13.81 -0.29
CA ALA A 423 40.00 -12.37 -0.46
C ALA A 423 38.81 -11.73 -1.20
N SER A 424 38.34 -12.36 -2.28
CA SER A 424 37.18 -11.89 -3.04
C SER A 424 35.89 -11.90 -2.21
N LEU A 425 35.66 -12.95 -1.43
CA LEU A 425 34.49 -13.07 -0.55
C LEU A 425 34.55 -12.03 0.58
N SER A 426 35.74 -11.80 1.15
CA SER A 426 35.95 -10.77 2.17
C SER A 426 35.70 -9.36 1.62
N GLN A 427 36.08 -9.10 0.36
CA GLN A 427 35.77 -7.84 -0.31
C GLN A 427 34.27 -7.67 -0.56
N GLN A 428 33.58 -8.71 -1.02
CA GLN A 428 32.12 -8.69 -1.18
C GLN A 428 31.40 -8.45 0.15
N LEU A 429 31.86 -9.09 1.23
CA LEU A 429 31.28 -8.90 2.55
C LEU A 429 31.49 -7.48 3.08
N ARG A 430 32.66 -6.87 2.83
CA ARG A 430 32.90 -5.45 3.12
C ARG A 430 31.97 -4.54 2.33
N GLN A 431 31.84 -4.78 1.03
CA GLN A 431 30.94 -3.99 0.18
C GLN A 431 29.49 -4.07 0.65
N GLN A 432 28.98 -5.28 0.94
CA GLN A 432 27.63 -5.44 1.48
C GLN A 432 27.46 -4.79 2.85
N SER A 433 28.48 -4.84 3.71
CA SER A 433 28.44 -4.16 5.00
C SER A 433 28.36 -2.64 4.82
N ASP A 434 29.14 -2.08 3.90
CA ASP A 434 29.14 -0.64 3.61
C ASP A 434 27.79 -0.21 3.02
N GLU A 435 27.25 -0.97 2.07
CA GLU A 435 25.90 -0.76 1.51
C GLU A 435 24.84 -0.76 2.62
N HIS A 436 24.84 -1.76 3.50
CA HIS A 436 23.91 -1.84 4.62
C HIS A 436 24.08 -0.66 5.60
N THR A 437 25.31 -0.21 5.88
CA THR A 437 25.50 0.99 6.72
C THR A 437 24.94 2.25 6.06
N SER A 438 25.14 2.41 4.76
CA SER A 438 24.61 3.55 3.99
C SER A 438 23.07 3.54 3.95
N GLU A 439 22.46 2.37 3.75
CA GLU A 439 21.02 2.20 3.76
C GLU A 439 20.46 2.50 5.16
N LYS A 440 21.09 1.99 6.22
CA LYS A 440 20.71 2.31 7.60
C LYS A 440 20.79 3.80 7.90
N GLU A 441 21.81 4.51 7.41
CA GLU A 441 21.89 5.97 7.55
C GLU A 441 20.78 6.70 6.78
N THR A 442 20.47 6.28 5.55
CA THR A 442 19.39 6.91 4.76
C THR A 442 18.01 6.67 5.39
N ILE A 443 17.74 5.46 5.88
CA ILE A 443 16.54 5.13 6.65
C ILE A 443 16.49 5.98 7.93
N GLY A 444 17.62 6.13 8.63
CA GLY A 444 17.74 6.98 9.82
C GLY A 444 17.41 8.45 9.53
N ARG A 445 17.96 9.02 8.44
CA ARG A 445 17.65 10.38 7.97
C ARG A 445 16.16 10.53 7.62
N ASN A 446 15.60 9.57 6.88
CA ASN A 446 14.18 9.56 6.50
C ASN A 446 13.24 9.42 7.71
N ASN A 447 13.64 8.67 8.74
CA ASN A 447 12.85 8.54 9.95
C ASN A 447 12.91 9.83 10.78
N ALA A 448 14.07 10.48 10.88
CA ALA A 448 14.21 11.78 11.53
C ALA A 448 13.35 12.86 10.84
N THR A 449 13.34 12.92 9.50
CA THR A 449 12.48 13.88 8.77
C THR A 449 11.00 13.59 8.97
N LYS A 450 10.57 12.32 8.92
CA LYS A 450 9.18 11.93 9.23
C LYS A 450 8.80 12.27 10.66
N THR A 451 9.69 12.05 11.64
CA THR A 451 9.46 12.40 13.05
C THR A 451 9.27 13.91 13.22
N HIS A 452 10.10 14.72 12.55
CA HIS A 452 9.92 16.18 12.54
C HIS A 452 8.59 16.61 11.91
N GLN A 453 8.16 15.97 10.82
CA GLN A 453 6.85 16.24 10.21
C GLN A 453 5.70 15.87 11.15
N ILE A 454 5.78 14.71 11.83
CA ILE A 454 4.79 14.28 12.82
C ILE A 454 4.69 15.32 13.95
N GLN A 455 5.82 15.76 14.51
CA GLN A 455 5.83 16.79 15.55
C GLN A 455 5.21 18.11 15.08
N HIS A 456 5.48 18.53 13.84
CA HIS A 456 4.87 19.72 13.26
C HIS A 456 3.34 19.58 13.13
N TYR A 457 2.86 18.41 12.68
CA TYR A 457 1.42 18.13 12.61
C TYR A 457 0.77 18.04 13.98
N GLU A 458 1.44 17.44 14.97
CA GLU A 458 0.96 17.41 16.36
C GLU A 458 0.84 18.83 16.94
N GLN A 459 1.85 19.68 16.73
CA GLN A 459 1.80 21.09 17.15
C GLN A 459 0.65 21.83 16.47
N SER A 460 0.48 21.66 15.16
CA SER A 460 -0.64 22.26 14.42
C SER A 460 -2.00 21.77 14.94
N MET A 461 -2.13 20.48 15.23
CA MET A 461 -3.34 19.90 15.80
C MET A 461 -3.62 20.41 17.22
N THR A 462 -2.60 20.59 18.05
CA THR A 462 -2.78 21.19 19.39
C THR A 462 -3.16 22.66 19.31
N ALA A 463 -2.62 23.41 18.35
CA ALA A 463 -2.98 24.82 18.12
C ALA A 463 -4.44 24.94 17.66
N LEU A 464 -4.86 24.12 16.67
CA LEU A 464 -6.24 24.09 16.21
C LEU A 464 -7.21 23.66 17.33
N ARG A 465 -6.84 22.68 18.17
CA ARG A 465 -7.64 22.32 19.35
C ARG A 465 -7.73 23.46 20.37
N GLY A 466 -6.66 24.25 20.52
CA GLY A 466 -6.66 25.45 21.34
C GLY A 466 -7.62 26.50 20.79
N GLU A 467 -7.54 26.80 19.48
CA GLU A 467 -8.45 27.73 18.80
C GLU A 467 -9.91 27.26 18.85
N ASP A 468 -10.18 25.97 18.64
CA ASP A 468 -11.53 25.39 18.78
C ASP A 468 -12.05 25.50 20.22
N SER A 469 -11.18 25.29 21.23
CA SER A 469 -11.54 25.47 22.63
C SER A 469 -11.81 26.94 22.97
N ASP A 470 -11.01 27.87 22.45
CA ASP A 470 -11.17 29.31 22.68
C ASP A 470 -12.42 29.86 21.98
N THR A 471 -12.69 29.40 20.76
CA THR A 471 -13.93 29.75 20.03
C THR A 471 -15.16 29.18 20.71
N LEU A 472 -15.12 27.93 21.20
CA LEU A 472 -16.19 27.33 21.98
C LEU A 472 -16.44 28.12 23.27
N LEU A 473 -15.37 28.48 23.98
CA LEU A 473 -15.47 29.26 25.22
C LEU A 473 -16.05 30.67 24.95
N ALA A 474 -15.65 31.32 23.85
CA ALA A 474 -16.20 32.60 23.44
C ALA A 474 -17.69 32.51 23.07
N VAL A 475 -18.11 31.46 22.36
CA VAL A 475 -19.53 31.21 22.03
C VAL A 475 -20.32 30.91 23.29
N GLN A 476 -19.78 30.11 24.21
CA GLN A 476 -20.42 29.79 25.49
C GLN A 476 -20.58 31.04 26.36
N GLN A 477 -19.55 31.89 26.45
CA GLN A 477 -19.64 33.19 27.15
C GLN A 477 -20.72 34.08 26.51
N ARG A 478 -20.75 34.19 25.19
CA ARG A 478 -21.78 34.97 24.48
C ARG A 478 -23.19 34.44 24.73
N HIS A 479 -23.37 33.12 24.73
CA HIS A 479 -24.63 32.48 25.07
C HIS A 479 -25.07 32.80 26.50
N THR A 480 -24.15 32.73 27.47
CA THR A 480 -24.46 33.09 28.87
C THR A 480 -24.85 34.57 29.01
N GLN A 481 -24.16 35.47 28.31
CA GLN A 481 -24.49 36.89 28.29
C GLN A 481 -25.88 37.12 27.70
N LEU A 482 -26.18 36.57 26.51
CA LEU A 482 -27.49 36.71 25.86
C LEU A 482 -28.62 36.15 26.75
N ASN A 483 -28.37 35.04 27.43
CA ASN A 483 -29.33 34.45 28.36
C ASN A 483 -29.58 35.36 29.57
N THR A 484 -28.54 36.01 30.10
CA THR A 484 -28.71 36.98 31.21
C THR A 484 -29.47 38.22 30.75
N GLU A 485 -29.22 38.73 29.54
CA GLU A 485 -29.97 39.84 28.95
C GLU A 485 -31.44 39.46 28.74
N LEU A 486 -31.72 38.26 28.21
CA LEU A 486 -33.08 37.76 28.05
C LEU A 486 -33.80 37.65 29.40
N GLN A 487 -33.14 37.13 30.43
CA GLN A 487 -33.70 37.07 31.78
C GLN A 487 -33.99 38.47 32.35
N GLN A 488 -33.12 39.44 32.13
CA GLN A 488 -33.34 40.83 32.54
C GLN A 488 -34.52 41.46 31.79
N MET A 489 -34.62 41.25 30.48
CA MET A 489 -35.75 41.73 29.67
C MET A 489 -37.07 41.08 30.08
N SER A 490 -37.06 39.78 30.39
CA SER A 490 -38.23 39.09 30.93
C SER A 490 -38.65 39.65 32.28
N ARG A 491 -37.71 39.88 33.21
CA ARG A 491 -37.99 40.49 34.52
C ARG A 491 -38.55 41.91 34.40
N THR A 492 -37.97 42.74 33.54
CA THR A 492 -38.46 44.11 33.31
C THR A 492 -39.84 44.12 32.65
N TYR A 493 -40.09 43.21 31.71
CA TYR A 493 -41.41 43.02 31.11
C TYR A 493 -42.46 42.61 32.16
N VAL A 494 -42.16 41.64 33.03
CA VAL A 494 -43.07 41.22 34.10
C VAL A 494 -43.31 42.37 35.09
N ALA A 495 -42.26 43.09 35.49
CA ALA A 495 -42.39 44.23 36.39
C ALA A 495 -43.25 45.36 35.79
N GLU A 496 -43.08 45.70 34.51
CA GLU A 496 -43.93 46.68 33.83
C GLU A 496 -45.37 46.18 33.67
N LYS A 497 -45.57 44.88 33.38
CA LYS A 497 -46.90 44.27 33.32
C LYS A 497 -47.61 44.35 34.67
N GLU A 498 -46.94 43.99 35.76
CA GLU A 498 -47.49 44.11 37.12
C GLU A 498 -47.76 45.58 37.48
N ARG A 499 -46.86 46.51 37.13
CA ARG A 499 -47.06 47.94 37.36
C ARG A 499 -48.28 48.48 36.64
N LEU A 500 -48.47 48.12 35.36
CA LEU A 500 -49.64 48.50 34.57
C LEU A 500 -50.91 47.85 35.10
N SER A 501 -50.85 46.57 35.48
CA SER A 501 -51.98 45.86 36.09
C SER A 501 -52.40 46.50 37.41
N ASN A 502 -51.45 46.82 38.29
CA ASN A 502 -51.72 47.51 39.56
C ASN A 502 -52.30 48.91 39.33
N LYS A 503 -51.79 49.67 38.35
CA LYS A 503 -52.38 50.96 37.97
C LYS A 503 -53.81 50.84 37.46
N LEU A 504 -54.10 49.82 36.65
CA LEU A 504 -55.45 49.54 36.17
C LEU A 504 -56.38 49.19 37.33
N VAL A 505 -55.95 48.30 38.23
CA VAL A 505 -56.71 47.93 39.43
C VAL A 505 -56.98 49.16 40.30
N THR A 506 -55.98 50.02 40.53
CA THR A 506 -56.15 51.24 41.32
C THR A 506 -57.14 52.21 40.64
N SER A 507 -57.02 52.43 39.34
CA SER A 507 -57.96 53.25 38.56
C SER A 507 -59.39 52.68 38.57
N MET A 508 -59.54 51.35 38.51
CA MET A 508 -60.85 50.70 38.65
C MET A 508 -61.40 50.86 40.08
N GLN A 509 -60.56 50.75 41.10
CA GLN A 509 -60.94 50.99 42.51
C GLN A 509 -61.40 52.44 42.70
N ASP A 510 -60.68 53.41 42.13
CA ASP A 510 -61.03 54.83 42.17
C ASP A 510 -62.37 55.08 41.45
N ALA A 511 -62.56 54.51 40.26
CA ALA A 511 -63.83 54.60 39.52
C ALA A 511 -65.01 53.95 40.27
N LEU A 512 -64.79 52.81 40.92
CA LEU A 512 -65.79 52.16 41.77
C LEU A 512 -66.10 52.98 43.01
N SER A 513 -65.10 53.56 43.67
CA SER A 513 -65.30 54.45 44.81
C SER A 513 -66.05 55.72 44.44
N PHE A 514 -65.74 56.29 43.26
CA PHE A 514 -66.46 57.44 42.70
C PHE A 514 -67.91 57.08 42.35
N HIS A 515 -68.13 55.90 41.75
CA HIS A 515 -69.48 55.41 41.48
C HIS A 515 -70.27 55.17 42.78
N ALA A 516 -69.65 54.58 43.80
CA ALA A 516 -70.25 54.40 45.12
C ALA A 516 -70.61 55.75 45.76
N HIS A 517 -69.72 56.75 45.67
CA HIS A 517 -69.98 58.10 46.17
C HIS A 517 -71.14 58.78 45.44
N ILE A 518 -71.22 58.67 44.11
CA ILE A 518 -72.37 59.17 43.33
C ILE A 518 -73.65 58.44 43.74
N MET A 519 -73.61 57.11 43.90
CA MET A 519 -74.76 56.31 44.32
C MET A 519 -75.24 56.71 45.71
N GLU A 520 -74.33 56.97 46.65
CA GLU A 520 -74.65 57.44 47.99
C GLU A 520 -75.21 58.87 47.98
N ALA A 521 -74.63 59.78 47.17
CA ALA A 521 -75.16 61.13 46.97
C ALA A 521 -76.57 61.13 46.34
N LEU A 522 -76.80 60.27 45.34
CA LEU A 522 -78.12 60.06 44.73
C LEU A 522 -79.10 59.44 45.74
N HIS A 523 -78.65 58.51 46.59
CA HIS A 523 -79.48 57.94 47.65
C HIS A 523 -79.88 59.00 48.68
N GLY A 524 -78.93 59.83 49.12
CA GLY A 524 -79.17 60.95 50.02
C GLY A 524 -80.13 61.99 49.44
N LEU A 525 -79.99 62.34 48.15
CA LEU A 525 -80.94 63.19 47.43
C LEU A 525 -82.33 62.56 47.36
N LYS A 526 -82.42 61.25 47.07
CA LYS A 526 -83.69 60.52 47.04
C LYS A 526 -84.35 60.46 48.41
N GLN A 527 -83.57 60.37 49.48
CA GLN A 527 -84.06 60.39 50.86
C GLN A 527 -84.54 61.78 51.28
N LYS A 528 -83.84 62.85 50.88
CA LYS A 528 -84.31 64.24 51.04
C LYS A 528 -85.61 64.49 50.28
N VAL A 529 -85.70 64.07 49.02
CA VAL A 529 -86.94 64.18 48.23
C VAL A 529 -88.09 63.38 48.86
N LYS A 530 -87.82 62.21 49.47
CA LYS A 530 -88.83 61.46 50.23
C LYS A 530 -89.27 62.19 51.50
N LEU A 531 -88.35 62.82 52.23
CA LEU A 531 -88.67 63.61 53.42
C LEU A 531 -89.47 64.86 53.04
N ASP A 532 -89.06 65.57 51.99
CA ASP A 532 -89.80 66.72 51.45
C ASP A 532 -91.20 66.31 50.93
N TYR A 533 -91.35 65.11 50.34
CA TYR A 533 -92.65 64.57 49.94
C TYR A 533 -93.54 64.21 51.14
N VAL A 534 -92.95 63.72 52.24
CA VAL A 534 -93.67 63.41 53.48
C VAL A 534 -94.06 64.69 54.25
N GLU A 535 -93.22 65.72 54.22
CA GLU A 535 -93.56 67.05 54.74
C GLU A 535 -94.62 67.76 53.88
N ALA A 536 -94.56 67.61 52.55
CA ALA A 536 -95.60 68.14 51.65
C ALA A 536 -96.95 67.41 51.76
N THR A 537 -96.96 66.14 52.15
CA THR A 537 -98.21 65.36 52.34
C THR A 537 -98.79 65.45 53.76
N SER A 538 -98.02 65.93 54.75
CA SER A 538 -98.51 66.23 56.10
C SER A 538 -98.94 67.70 56.28
N SER A 539 -98.69 68.55 55.28
CA SER A 539 -99.15 69.94 55.20
C SER A 539 -100.06 70.18 54.00
N SER A 540 -101.25 69.57 53.97
CA SER A 540 -102.45 70.25 53.43
C SER A 540 -103.75 69.53 53.84
N PRO A 541 -104.78 70.26 54.33
CA PRO A 541 -106.03 69.69 54.83
C PRO A 541 -106.96 69.26 53.68
N ALA A 542 -107.79 68.26 53.94
CA ALA A 542 -108.88 67.86 53.06
C ALA A 542 -109.86 69.02 52.82
N LEU A 543 -110.44 69.08 51.62
CA LEU A 543 -111.87 69.35 51.43
C LEU A 543 -112.35 68.75 50.10
N SER A 544 -113.46 68.04 50.21
CA SER A 544 -114.30 67.39 49.19
C SER A 544 -114.27 67.91 47.74
N ALA A 545 -114.10 67.00 46.78
CA ALA A 545 -115.01 66.73 45.65
C ALA A 545 -114.64 65.39 44.98
#